data_AF-A0A1R3L7D0-F1
#
_entry.id   AF-A0A1R3L7D0-F1
#
_cell.length_a   1.000
_cell.length_b   1.000
_cell.length_c   1.000
_cell.angle_alpha   90.00
_cell.angle_beta   90.00
_cell.angle_gamma   90.00
#
_symmetry.space_group_name_H-M   'P 1'
#
loop_
_entity.id
_entity.type
_entity.pdbx_description
1 polymer ?
#
loop_
_entity_poly.entity_id
_entity_poly.type
_entity_poly.pdbx_seq_one_letter_code
_entity_poly.pdbx_strand_id
1 'polypeptide(L)'
;MKKRNPPSALNPNWDSLKQNLNPRVTVVNAWGNVVYDEYVRPLEPVVDFRTNISGIHPWNMKKAKNFMIVQKKVAELIKGRILVGHALHNDLKVLLLSHPKKDIRDTSEYKPFLSRDGRRRALKDLAAEILGIRIQQKQHCPIQDARAAMLIYKKYQKAWEKSIKRLDKLKQKIKKKHKKKSMEKAAAESDETVVLS
;
A
#
# COMPACT_ATOMS: atom_id res chain seq x y z
N MET A 1 17.41 11.45 -37.63
CA MET A 1 16.89 10.28 -36.89
C MET A 1 15.69 10.70 -36.04
N LYS A 2 14.47 10.24 -36.37
CA LYS A 2 13.23 10.61 -35.66
C LYS A 2 13.22 9.96 -34.27
N LYS A 3 13.24 10.77 -33.21
CA LYS A 3 13.04 10.30 -31.82
C LYS A 3 11.63 9.71 -31.73
N ARG A 4 11.52 8.40 -31.49
CA ARG A 4 10.24 7.74 -31.23
C ARG A 4 9.73 8.20 -29.87
N ASN A 5 8.58 8.85 -29.83
CA ASN A 5 7.87 9.13 -28.58
C ASN A 5 7.40 7.81 -27.97
N PRO A 6 7.56 7.58 -26.65
CA PRO A 6 7.00 6.42 -25.99
C PRO A 6 5.47 6.50 -25.91
N PRO A 7 4.76 5.35 -25.84
CA PRO A 7 3.30 5.28 -25.89
C PRO A 7 2.63 5.99 -24.71
N SER A 8 1.61 6.79 -25.02
CA SER A 8 0.88 7.70 -24.13
C SER A 8 -0.17 7.02 -23.23
N ALA A 9 0.17 5.96 -22.50
CA ALA A 9 -0.75 5.34 -21.55
C ALA A 9 -0.11 5.16 -20.18
N LEU A 10 -0.78 5.74 -19.16
CA LEU A 10 -0.38 5.88 -17.74
C LEU A 10 0.49 7.12 -17.46
N ASN A 11 -0.14 8.28 -17.36
CA ASN A 11 0.49 9.48 -16.82
C ASN A 11 0.04 9.67 -15.35
N PRO A 12 0.65 9.01 -14.35
CA PRO A 12 0.51 9.45 -12.98
C PRO A 12 1.10 10.86 -12.89
N ASN A 13 0.40 11.80 -12.24
CA ASN A 13 0.90 13.16 -12.04
C ASN A 13 2.29 13.11 -11.35
N TRP A 14 3.36 13.24 -12.15
CA TRP A 14 4.74 13.07 -11.72
C TRP A 14 5.13 14.10 -10.66
N ASP A 15 4.55 15.31 -10.69
CA ASP A 15 4.80 16.35 -9.69
C ASP A 15 4.44 15.91 -8.26
N SER A 16 3.41 15.07 -8.12
CA SER A 16 3.01 14.53 -6.80
C SER A 16 3.92 13.39 -6.30
N LEU A 17 4.68 12.76 -7.19
CA LEU A 17 5.69 11.74 -6.87
C LEU A 17 7.06 12.38 -6.50
N LYS A 18 7.33 13.61 -6.98
CA LYS A 18 8.59 14.35 -6.77
C LYS A 18 8.95 14.57 -5.30
N GLN A 19 7.97 14.74 -4.42
CA GLN A 19 8.22 15.14 -3.03
C GLN A 19 8.33 13.98 -2.02
N ASN A 20 8.02 12.74 -2.42
CA ASN A 20 7.84 11.63 -1.48
C ASN A 20 8.59 10.35 -1.84
N LEU A 21 9.46 10.36 -2.86
CA LEU A 21 10.29 9.21 -3.16
C LEU A 21 11.32 9.04 -2.03
N ASN A 22 11.13 8.01 -1.21
CA ASN A 22 12.14 7.54 -0.28
C ASN A 22 13.09 6.63 -1.09
N PRO A 23 14.33 7.04 -1.39
CA PRO A 23 15.22 6.30 -2.30
C PRO A 23 15.85 5.08 -1.60
N ARG A 24 15.09 4.41 -0.72
CA ARG A 24 15.42 3.14 -0.09
C ARG A 24 14.15 2.31 0.08
N VAL A 25 14.21 1.05 -0.33
CA VAL A 25 13.11 0.10 -0.20
C VAL A 25 13.55 -1.05 0.68
N THR A 26 12.76 -1.34 1.71
CA THR A 26 13.00 -2.46 2.61
C THR A 26 11.79 -3.39 2.63
N VAL A 27 12.04 -4.69 2.51
CA VAL A 27 11.07 -5.75 2.66
C VAL A 27 11.56 -6.70 3.74
N VAL A 28 10.67 -7.03 4.68
CA VAL A 28 10.91 -8.03 5.72
C VAL A 28 9.94 -9.19 5.56
N ASN A 29 10.36 -10.39 5.97
CA ASN A 29 9.44 -11.52 6.05
C ASN A 29 8.60 -11.48 7.33
N ALA A 30 7.73 -12.48 7.52
CA ALA A 30 6.83 -12.56 8.67
C ALA A 30 7.56 -12.63 10.02
N TRP A 31 8.82 -13.08 10.06
CA TRP A 31 9.64 -13.14 11.27
C TRP A 31 10.42 -11.84 11.53
N GLY A 32 10.33 -10.86 10.62
CA GLY A 32 11.08 -9.60 10.72
C GLY A 32 12.50 -9.67 10.16
N ASN A 33 12.88 -10.76 9.50
CA ASN A 33 14.17 -10.85 8.82
C ASN A 33 14.10 -10.03 7.52
N VAL A 34 15.15 -9.26 7.25
CA VAL A 34 15.27 -8.47 6.03
C VAL A 34 15.46 -9.43 4.86
N VAL A 35 14.58 -9.35 3.86
CA VAL A 35 14.67 -10.15 2.63
C VAL A 35 15.12 -9.31 1.44
N TYR A 36 14.97 -7.99 1.54
CA TYR A 36 15.41 -7.04 0.53
C TYR A 36 15.58 -5.67 1.19
N ASP A 37 16.71 -5.01 0.97
CA ASP A 37 16.98 -3.66 1.48
C ASP A 37 17.96 -2.96 0.55
N GLU A 38 17.46 -2.03 -0.25
CA GLU A 38 18.24 -1.44 -1.34
C GLU A 38 17.96 0.04 -1.49
N TYR A 39 19.01 0.81 -1.76
CA TYR A 39 18.87 2.18 -2.24
C TYR A 39 18.43 2.17 -3.71
N VAL A 40 17.54 3.10 -4.07
CA VAL A 40 16.94 3.18 -5.40
C VAL A 40 17.34 4.49 -6.05
N ARG A 41 17.91 4.39 -7.25
CA ARG A 41 18.19 5.56 -8.06
C ARG A 41 16.86 6.12 -8.59
N PRO A 42 16.47 7.33 -8.21
CA PRO A 42 15.26 7.95 -8.69
C PRO A 42 15.36 8.23 -10.19
N LEU A 43 14.21 8.28 -10.87
CA LEU A 43 14.13 8.60 -12.30
C LEU A 43 14.50 10.05 -12.59
N GLU A 44 14.27 10.95 -11.63
CA GLU A 44 14.67 12.35 -11.66
C GLU A 44 15.66 12.68 -10.54
N PRO A 45 16.51 13.72 -10.68
CA PRO A 45 17.41 14.16 -9.63
C PRO A 45 16.70 14.46 -8.31
N VAL A 46 17.30 14.04 -7.19
CA VAL A 46 16.79 14.40 -5.86
C VAL A 46 17.08 15.87 -5.59
N VAL A 47 16.01 16.65 -5.36
CA VAL A 47 16.12 18.08 -5.01
C VAL A 47 16.51 18.26 -3.54
N ASP A 48 15.94 17.45 -2.65
CA ASP A 48 16.27 17.44 -1.21
C ASP A 48 16.19 16.02 -0.64
N PHE A 49 17.29 15.54 -0.06
CA PHE A 49 17.38 14.21 0.56
C PHE A 49 16.74 14.16 1.96
N ARG A 50 16.52 15.32 2.60
CA ARG A 50 16.04 15.43 3.99
C ARG A 50 16.84 14.54 4.94
N THR A 51 18.16 14.56 4.82
CA THR A 51 19.12 13.65 5.48
C THR A 51 18.89 13.51 6.99
N ASN A 52 18.57 14.61 7.68
CA ASN A 52 18.31 14.61 9.12
C ASN A 52 17.12 13.73 9.52
N ILE A 53 16.18 13.53 8.59
CA ILE A 53 14.96 12.74 8.77
C ILE A 53 15.13 11.36 8.14
N SER A 54 15.59 11.29 6.90
CA SER A 54 15.66 10.04 6.11
C SER A 54 16.90 9.19 6.40
N GLY A 55 17.98 9.79 6.91
CA GLY A 55 19.29 9.14 7.00
C GLY A 55 19.94 8.85 5.64
N ILE A 56 19.43 9.46 4.57
CA ILE A 56 19.89 9.24 3.20
C ILE A 56 20.80 10.40 2.78
N HIS A 57 21.96 10.05 2.27
CA HIS A 57 22.97 10.98 1.82
C HIS A 57 23.24 10.83 0.32
N PRO A 58 23.79 11.87 -0.34
CA PRO A 58 24.13 11.81 -1.77
C PRO A 58 25.04 10.63 -2.15
N TRP A 59 25.97 10.21 -1.27
CA TRP A 59 26.84 9.07 -1.55
C TRP A 59 26.10 7.73 -1.59
N ASN A 60 24.94 7.60 -0.94
CA ASN A 60 24.11 6.40 -1.07
C ASN A 60 23.66 6.20 -2.53
N MET A 61 23.52 7.28 -3.31
CA MET A 61 23.11 7.21 -4.71
C MET A 61 24.19 6.61 -5.63
N LYS A 62 25.45 6.62 -5.21
CA LYS A 62 26.56 5.99 -5.95
C LYS A 62 26.36 4.47 -6.07
N LYS A 63 25.82 3.85 -5.02
CA LYS A 63 25.54 2.39 -4.96
C LYS A 63 24.06 2.06 -5.20
N ALA A 64 23.22 3.05 -5.46
CA ALA A 64 21.79 2.84 -5.64
C ALA A 64 21.48 2.08 -6.94
N LYS A 65 20.57 1.10 -6.83
CA LYS A 65 20.13 0.27 -7.95
C LYS A 65 19.15 1.02 -8.85
N ASN A 66 19.09 0.64 -10.12
CA ASN A 66 18.13 1.21 -11.06
C ASN A 66 16.69 0.94 -10.58
N PHE A 67 15.82 1.95 -10.65
CA PHE A 67 14.42 1.87 -10.25
C PHE A 67 13.70 0.64 -10.84
N MET A 68 13.86 0.35 -12.13
CA MET A 68 13.17 -0.76 -12.79
C MET A 68 13.57 -2.12 -12.24
N ILE A 69 14.85 -2.28 -11.86
CA ILE A 69 15.36 -3.52 -11.25
C ILE A 69 14.73 -3.71 -9.87
N VAL A 70 14.72 -2.65 -9.06
CA VAL A 70 14.15 -2.67 -7.72
C VAL A 70 12.64 -2.93 -7.78
N GLN A 71 11.93 -2.20 -8.64
CA GLN A 71 10.49 -2.35 -8.85
C GLN A 71 10.14 -3.79 -9.23
N LYS A 72 10.82 -4.38 -10.24
CA LYS A 72 10.58 -5.77 -10.66
C LYS A 72 10.83 -6.74 -9.51
N LYS A 73 11.93 -6.56 -8.76
CA LYS A 73 12.26 -7.44 -7.64
C LYS A 73 11.23 -7.36 -6.53
N VAL A 74 10.76 -6.16 -6.17
CA VAL A 74 9.71 -5.97 -5.17
C VAL A 74 8.38 -6.58 -5.65
N ALA A 75 8.01 -6.37 -6.91
CA ALA A 75 6.80 -6.97 -7.50
C ALA A 75 6.82 -8.50 -7.39
N GLU A 76 7.95 -9.13 -7.70
CA GLU A 76 8.15 -10.58 -7.53
C GLU A 76 8.04 -11.00 -6.06
N LEU A 77 8.65 -10.25 -5.13
CA LEU A 77 8.64 -10.55 -3.71
C LEU A 77 7.25 -10.46 -3.08
N ILE A 78 6.36 -9.59 -3.56
CA ILE A 78 5.02 -9.40 -3.00
C ILE A 78 3.93 -10.20 -3.76
N LYS A 79 4.23 -10.74 -4.94
CA LYS A 79 3.25 -11.43 -5.77
C LYS A 79 2.64 -12.64 -5.04
N GLY A 80 1.30 -12.68 -4.98
CA GLY A 80 0.56 -13.78 -4.37
C GLY A 80 0.70 -13.89 -2.84
N ARG A 81 1.22 -12.85 -2.17
CA ARG A 81 1.42 -12.82 -0.72
C ARG A 81 0.57 -11.74 -0.09
N ILE A 82 0.32 -11.85 1.21
CA ILE A 82 -0.27 -10.77 2.00
C ILE A 82 0.79 -9.68 2.21
N LEU A 83 0.47 -8.44 1.80
CA LEU A 83 1.32 -7.28 2.01
C LEU A 83 0.92 -6.54 3.29
N VAL A 84 1.82 -6.50 4.26
CA VAL A 84 1.64 -5.81 5.55
C VAL A 84 2.51 -4.56 5.58
N GLY A 85 1.97 -3.45 6.08
CA GLY A 85 2.73 -2.20 6.21
C GLY A 85 1.94 -1.07 6.86
N HIS A 86 2.41 0.16 6.63
CA HIS A 86 1.78 1.37 7.16
C HIS A 86 1.73 2.45 6.08
N ALA A 87 0.52 2.90 5.72
CA ALA A 87 0.28 3.82 4.61
C ALA A 87 0.83 3.31 3.27
N LEU A 88 0.64 2.01 3.01
CA LEU A 88 1.15 1.27 1.84
C LEU A 88 0.75 1.88 0.50
N HIS A 89 -0.33 2.66 0.46
CA HIS A 89 -0.72 3.41 -0.73
C HIS A 89 0.41 4.31 -1.23
N ASN A 90 1.14 4.97 -0.31
CA ASN A 90 2.23 5.87 -0.66
C ASN A 90 3.39 5.09 -1.29
N ASP A 91 3.81 3.99 -0.66
CA ASP A 91 4.91 3.15 -1.14
C ASP A 91 4.60 2.51 -2.50
N LEU A 92 3.40 1.93 -2.63
CA LEU A 92 2.96 1.31 -3.87
C LEU A 92 2.83 2.33 -5.01
N LYS A 93 2.32 3.53 -4.72
CA LYS A 93 2.22 4.61 -5.71
C LYS A 93 3.61 5.02 -6.19
N VAL A 94 4.56 5.18 -5.28
CA VAL A 94 5.95 5.57 -5.60
C VAL A 94 6.69 4.47 -6.39
N LEU A 95 6.43 3.20 -6.08
CA LEU A 95 6.98 2.07 -6.84
C LEU A 95 6.23 1.78 -8.13
N LEU A 96 5.17 2.52 -8.45
CA LEU A 96 4.27 2.25 -9.57
C LEU A 96 3.76 0.80 -9.57
N LEU A 97 3.45 0.28 -8.39
CA LEU A 97 2.93 -1.07 -8.17
C LEU A 97 1.48 -1.01 -7.69
N SER A 98 0.76 -2.11 -7.94
CA SER A 98 -0.54 -2.35 -7.34
C SER A 98 -0.54 -3.70 -6.63
N HIS A 99 -1.41 -3.84 -5.64
CA HIS A 99 -1.56 -5.08 -4.90
C HIS A 99 -3.06 -5.34 -4.65
N PRO A 100 -3.54 -6.60 -4.70
CA PRO A 100 -4.96 -6.88 -4.49
C PRO A 100 -5.43 -6.35 -3.14
N LYS A 101 -6.54 -5.61 -3.11
CA LYS A 101 -7.05 -4.99 -1.88
C LYS A 101 -7.33 -6.01 -0.76
N LYS A 102 -7.74 -7.23 -1.13
CA LYS A 102 -7.95 -8.34 -0.19
C LYS A 102 -6.65 -8.87 0.44
N ASP A 103 -5.52 -8.57 -0.18
CA ASP A 103 -4.18 -9.03 0.19
C ASP A 103 -3.39 -7.93 0.95
N ILE A 104 -3.92 -6.72 1.09
CA ILE A 104 -3.32 -5.59 1.85
C ILE A 104 -3.76 -5.58 3.32
N ARG A 105 -2.78 -5.48 4.23
CA ARG A 105 -2.92 -5.29 5.69
C ARG A 105 -2.21 -4.00 6.08
N ASP A 106 -2.91 -2.89 5.86
CA ASP A 106 -2.38 -1.56 6.15
C ASP A 106 -2.78 -1.12 7.58
N THR A 107 -1.79 -0.96 8.43
CA THR A 107 -1.98 -0.53 9.84
C THR A 107 -2.52 0.89 9.95
N SER A 108 -2.38 1.74 8.93
CA SER A 108 -2.96 3.08 8.92
C SER A 108 -4.46 3.08 8.57
N GLU A 109 -4.98 1.99 8.01
CA GLU A 109 -6.38 1.84 7.53
C GLU A 109 -7.21 0.89 8.40
N TYR A 110 -6.58 0.18 9.34
CA TYR A 110 -7.30 -0.77 10.18
C TYR A 110 -8.16 -0.02 11.20
N LYS A 111 -9.50 -0.16 11.11
CA LYS A 111 -10.46 0.61 11.91
C LYS A 111 -10.14 0.67 13.42
N PRO A 112 -9.76 -0.44 14.09
CA PRO A 112 -9.38 -0.41 15.51
C PRO A 112 -8.14 0.44 15.84
N PHE A 113 -7.32 0.80 14.84
CA PHE A 113 -6.13 1.64 15.00
C PHE A 113 -6.37 3.10 14.64
N LEU A 114 -7.56 3.45 14.13
CA LEU A 114 -7.90 4.85 13.90
C LEU A 114 -8.14 5.54 15.24
N SER A 115 -7.88 6.85 15.29
CA SER A 115 -8.24 7.66 16.45
C SER A 115 -9.77 7.75 16.61
N ARG A 116 -10.23 8.28 17.75
CA ARG A 116 -11.67 8.36 18.08
C ARG A 116 -12.49 9.15 17.05
N ASP A 117 -11.87 10.13 16.41
CA ASP A 117 -12.40 10.94 15.31
C ASP A 117 -12.20 10.32 13.92
N GLY A 118 -11.71 9.08 13.85
CA GLY A 118 -11.53 8.33 12.61
C GLY A 118 -10.29 8.70 11.79
N ARG A 119 -9.36 9.50 12.35
CA ARG A 119 -8.12 9.87 11.66
C ARG A 119 -7.06 8.77 11.73
N ARG A 120 -6.20 8.73 10.71
CA ARG A 120 -5.04 7.82 10.68
C ARG A 120 -4.02 8.25 11.73
N ARG A 121 -3.49 7.28 12.48
CA ARG A 121 -2.43 7.50 13.47
C ARG A 121 -1.06 7.20 12.86
N ALA A 122 -0.01 7.85 13.36
CA ALA A 122 1.35 7.57 12.90
C ALA A 122 1.84 6.21 13.43
N LEU A 123 2.70 5.54 12.65
CA LEU A 123 3.28 4.25 13.05
C LEU A 123 4.02 4.33 14.39
N LYS A 124 4.73 5.44 14.66
CA LYS A 124 5.44 5.65 15.93
C LYS A 124 4.50 5.63 17.14
N ASP A 125 3.29 6.17 16.99
CA ASP A 125 2.31 6.22 18.08
C ASP A 125 1.70 4.82 18.29
N LEU A 126 1.40 4.11 17.20
CA LEU A 126 0.93 2.73 17.27
C LEU A 126 2.00 1.80 17.88
N ALA A 127 3.26 1.96 17.50
CA ALA A 127 4.36 1.17 18.04
C ALA A 127 4.56 1.42 19.54
N ALA A 128 4.49 2.68 19.98
CA ALA A 128 4.60 3.04 21.38
C ALA A 128 3.46 2.44 22.22
N GLU A 129 2.21 2.56 21.75
CA GLU A 129 1.04 2.07 22.48
C GLU A 129 0.92 0.53 22.46
N ILE A 130 1.07 -0.08 21.29
CA ILE A 130 0.76 -1.50 21.09
C ILE A 130 1.95 -2.38 21.46
N LEU A 131 3.17 -1.96 21.10
CA LEU A 131 4.38 -2.77 21.27
C LEU A 131 5.24 -2.29 22.46
N GLY A 132 4.96 -1.11 23.02
CA GLY A 132 5.78 -0.53 24.09
C GLY A 132 7.15 -0.06 23.62
N ILE A 133 7.35 0.13 22.30
CA ILE A 133 8.64 0.53 21.72
C ILE A 133 8.56 1.92 21.10
N ARG A 134 9.60 2.72 21.29
CA ARG A 134 9.75 4.03 20.65
C ARG A 134 10.60 3.88 19.39
N ILE A 135 10.00 4.15 18.23
CA ILE A 135 10.68 4.18 16.93
C ILE A 135 10.80 5.61 16.41
N GLN A 136 11.59 5.83 15.36
CA GLN A 136 11.69 7.14 14.68
C GLN A 136 12.07 8.31 15.61
N GLN A 137 12.93 8.05 16.61
CA GLN A 137 13.35 9.07 17.60
C GLN A 137 14.33 10.09 17.03
N LYS A 138 15.09 9.71 16.00
CA LYS A 138 16.05 10.58 15.28
C LYS A 138 15.76 10.47 13.78
N GLN A 139 16.59 9.72 13.07
CA GLN A 139 16.35 9.34 11.68
C GLN A 139 15.39 8.16 11.60
N HIS A 140 14.60 8.15 10.53
CA HIS A 140 13.74 7.02 10.19
C HIS A 140 14.60 5.84 9.73
N CYS A 141 14.29 4.66 10.26
CA CYS A 141 14.91 3.41 9.82
C CYS A 141 13.83 2.55 9.14
N PRO A 142 13.84 2.42 7.80
CA PRO A 142 12.83 1.62 7.08
C PRO A 142 12.74 0.17 7.56
N ILE A 143 13.85 -0.42 8.02
CA ILE A 143 13.88 -1.75 8.63
C ILE A 143 13.09 -1.78 9.94
N GLN A 144 13.29 -0.79 10.81
CA GLN A 144 12.57 -0.68 12.07
C GLN A 144 11.07 -0.48 11.83
N ASP A 145 10.72 0.36 10.87
CA ASP A 145 9.33 0.67 10.51
C ASP A 145 8.63 -0.58 9.94
N ALA A 146 9.25 -1.28 9.00
CA ALA A 146 8.71 -2.52 8.41
C ALA A 146 8.51 -3.61 9.47
N ARG A 147 9.47 -3.75 10.40
CA ARG A 147 9.35 -4.68 11.54
C ARG A 147 8.22 -4.29 12.48
N ALA A 148 8.10 -3.01 12.84
CA ALA A 148 7.04 -2.53 13.73
C ALA A 148 5.66 -2.79 13.14
N ALA A 149 5.45 -2.47 11.85
CA ALA A 149 4.19 -2.74 11.17
C ALA A 149 3.87 -4.25 11.14
N MET A 150 4.86 -5.10 10.86
CA MET A 150 4.69 -6.56 10.88
C MET A 150 4.32 -7.09 12.28
N LEU A 151 4.98 -6.60 13.32
CA LEU A 151 4.70 -6.99 14.71
C LEU A 151 3.31 -6.55 15.17
N ILE A 152 2.91 -5.32 14.83
CA ILE A 152 1.54 -4.82 15.10
C ILE A 152 0.52 -5.72 14.41
N TYR A 153 0.70 -6.04 13.13
CA TYR A 153 -0.18 -6.96 12.42
C TYR A 153 -0.23 -8.33 13.09
N LYS A 154 0.92 -8.93 13.44
CA LYS A 154 0.98 -10.24 14.12
C LYS A 154 0.21 -10.25 15.42
N LYS A 155 0.32 -9.20 16.24
CA LYS A 155 -0.41 -9.09 17.52
C LYS A 155 -1.94 -9.08 17.32
N TYR A 156 -2.42 -8.54 16.21
CA TYR A 156 -3.86 -8.45 15.89
C TYR A 156 -4.33 -9.44 14.81
N GLN A 157 -3.46 -10.33 14.32
CA GLN A 157 -3.71 -11.13 13.12
C GLN A 157 -5.03 -11.90 13.18
N LYS A 158 -5.30 -12.59 14.29
CA LYS A 158 -6.53 -13.38 14.47
C LYS A 158 -7.79 -12.51 14.33
N ALA A 159 -7.82 -11.37 15.02
CA ALA A 159 -8.96 -10.45 14.99
C ALA A 159 -9.10 -9.76 13.63
N TRP A 160 -7.98 -9.36 13.04
CA TRP A 160 -7.93 -8.71 11.73
C TRP A 160 -8.46 -9.63 10.63
N GLU A 161 -7.94 -10.85 10.51
CA GLU A 161 -8.37 -11.79 9.47
C GLU A 161 -9.85 -12.21 9.65
N LYS A 162 -10.33 -12.32 10.90
CA LYS A 162 -11.76 -12.53 11.17
C LYS A 162 -12.61 -11.36 10.67
N SER A 163 -12.15 -10.13 10.86
CA SER A 163 -12.86 -8.93 10.40
C SER A 163 -12.95 -8.86 8.88
N ILE A 164 -11.86 -9.19 8.16
CA ILE A 164 -11.84 -9.25 6.69
C ILE A 164 -12.86 -10.27 6.18
N LYS A 165 -12.82 -11.50 6.72
CA LYS A 165 -13.78 -12.56 6.35
C LYS A 165 -15.24 -12.13 6.57
N ARG A 166 -15.52 -11.41 7.66
CA ARG A 166 -16.86 -10.88 7.95
C ARG A 166 -17.29 -9.82 6.92
N LEU A 167 -16.39 -8.90 6.58
CA LEU A 167 -16.65 -7.85 5.59
C LEU A 167 -16.88 -8.45 4.20
N ASP A 168 -16.13 -9.47 3.81
CA ASP A 168 -16.30 -10.13 2.51
C ASP A 168 -17.65 -10.85 2.43
N LYS A 169 -18.05 -11.58 3.48
CA LYS A 169 -19.40 -12.19 3.56
C LYS A 169 -20.50 -11.13 3.45
N LEU A 170 -20.33 -9.98 4.10
CA LEU A 170 -21.31 -8.89 4.05
C LEU A 170 -21.41 -8.29 2.63
N LYS A 171 -20.28 -8.02 1.98
CA LYS A 171 -20.24 -7.54 0.59
C LYS A 171 -20.92 -8.52 -0.38
N GLN A 172 -20.69 -9.82 -0.21
CA GLN A 172 -21.34 -10.84 -1.02
C GLN A 172 -22.86 -10.86 -0.83
N LYS A 173 -23.35 -10.75 0.42
CA LYS A 173 -24.79 -10.64 0.72
C LYS A 173 -25.41 -9.40 0.07
N ILE A 174 -24.76 -8.24 0.17
CA ILE A 174 -25.21 -6.98 -0.45
C ILE A 174 -25.28 -7.13 -1.98
N LYS A 175 -24.24 -7.70 -2.60
CA LYS A 175 -24.22 -7.95 -4.06
C LYS A 175 -25.37 -8.87 -4.51
N LYS A 176 -25.64 -9.95 -3.76
CA LYS A 176 -26.77 -10.85 -4.04
C LYS A 176 -28.12 -10.12 -3.94
N LYS A 177 -28.31 -9.28 -2.91
CA LYS A 177 -29.54 -8.49 -2.73
C LYS A 177 -29.76 -7.49 -3.88
N HIS A 178 -28.71 -6.78 -4.31
CA HIS A 178 -28.80 -5.88 -5.46
C HIS A 178 -29.14 -6.62 -6.76
N LYS A 179 -28.52 -7.79 -7.01
CA LYS A 179 -28.83 -8.61 -8.19
C LYS A 179 -30.28 -9.10 -8.21
N LYS A 180 -30.82 -9.52 -7.05
CA LYS A 180 -32.23 -9.93 -6.92
C LYS A 180 -33.17 -8.76 -7.26
N LYS A 181 -32.91 -7.58 -6.68
CA LYS A 181 -33.72 -6.38 -6.93
C LYS A 181 -33.68 -5.91 -8.39
N SER A 182 -32.52 -6.01 -9.05
CA SER A 182 -32.42 -5.66 -10.48
C SER A 182 -33.17 -6.65 -11.38
N MET A 183 -33.17 -7.94 -11.03
CA MET A 183 -33.91 -8.97 -11.77
C MET A 183 -35.43 -8.81 -11.59
N GLU A 184 -35.89 -8.53 -10.36
CA GLU A 184 -37.31 -8.24 -10.08
C GLU A 184 -37.81 -7.00 -10.82
N LYS A 185 -36.98 -5.93 -10.90
CA LYS A 185 -37.34 -4.72 -11.66
C LYS A 185 -37.43 -4.97 -13.17
N ALA A 186 -36.48 -5.72 -13.73
CA ALA A 186 -36.47 -6.05 -15.15
C ALA A 186 -37.67 -6.94 -15.55
N ALA A 187 -38.09 -7.85 -14.68
CA ALA A 187 -39.28 -8.68 -14.90
C ALA A 187 -40.59 -7.86 -14.86
N ALA A 188 -40.70 -6.89 -13.96
CA ALA A 188 -41.86 -6.00 -13.89
C ALA A 188 -41.97 -5.08 -15.14
N GLU A 189 -40.85 -4.58 -15.65
CA GLU A 189 -40.83 -3.75 -16.88
C GLU A 189 -41.17 -4.54 -18.15
N SER A 190 -40.92 -5.86 -18.19
CA SER A 190 -41.31 -6.70 -19.33
C SER A 190 -42.80 -7.05 -19.37
N ASP A 191 -43.48 -7.08 -18.22
CA ASP A 191 -44.93 -7.34 -18.12
C ASP A 191 -45.79 -6.12 -18.55
N GLU A 192 -45.21 -4.91 -18.62
CA GLU A 192 -45.89 -3.71 -19.13
C GLU A 192 -45.86 -3.58 -20.68
N THR A 193 -45.36 -4.60 -21.39
CA THR A 193 -45.28 -4.58 -22.86
C THR A 193 -46.66 -4.77 -23.48
N VAL A 194 -47.30 -3.67 -23.92
CA VAL A 194 -48.59 -3.71 -24.63
C VAL A 194 -48.35 -3.89 -26.13
N VAL A 195 -48.87 -4.98 -26.71
CA VAL A 195 -48.82 -5.24 -28.15
C VAL A 195 -50.10 -4.70 -28.80
N LEU A 196 -49.97 -3.84 -29.81
CA LEU A 196 -51.08 -3.37 -30.66
C LEU A 196 -51.12 -4.22 -31.94
N SER A 197 -52.33 -4.66 -32.31
CA SER A 197 -52.67 -5.42 -33.53
C SER A 197 -52.73 -4.54 -34.77
#